data_AF-A0A7K7Y1U5-F1
#
_entry.id   AF-A0A7K7Y1U5-F1
#
_cell.length_a   1.000
_cell.length_b   1.000
_cell.length_c   1.000
_cell.angle_alpha   90.00
_cell.angle_beta   90.00
_cell.angle_gamma   90.00
#
_symmetry.space_group_name_H-M   'P 1'
#
loop_
_entity.id
_entity.type
_entity.pdbx_description
1 polymer ?
#
loop_
_entity_poly.entity_id
_entity_poly.type
_entity_poly.pdbx_seq_one_letter_code
_entity_poly.pdbx_strand_id
1 'polypeptide(L)'
;QLSCLLKMVTLHGIPKDLHSYTKELLLFLSPSDYAATGSCSQFFINVGKANGDVLPREDPRRQQLLLEALECLKIPGTQISAEDAEMLGWLVCDLGGEFIRSSGGRLLRDLSHCGSFLPEQEEAIRDVLSSGNTTFGPPAAWSAFTLSELSGLIPVLDSRILQQIPK
;
A
#
# COMPACT_ATOMS: atom_id res chain seq x y z
N GLN A 1 -22.35 7.43 -0.10
CA GLN A 1 -22.54 8.21 1.15
C GLN A 1 -21.38 9.16 1.43
N LEU A 2 -20.12 8.70 1.39
CA LEU A 2 -18.94 9.54 1.68
C LEU A 2 -18.77 10.78 0.78
N SER A 3 -18.99 10.66 -0.54
CA SER A 3 -18.96 11.81 -1.44
C SER A 3 -20.01 12.87 -1.09
N CYS A 4 -21.20 12.46 -0.64
CA CYS A 4 -22.24 13.38 -0.17
C CYS A 4 -21.83 14.06 1.15
N LEU A 5 -21.28 13.28 2.10
CA LEU A 5 -20.76 13.82 3.35
C LEU A 5 -19.66 14.85 3.08
N LEU A 6 -18.72 14.55 2.17
CA LEU A 6 -17.67 15.49 1.79
C LEU A 6 -18.28 16.81 1.30
N LYS A 7 -19.23 16.76 0.36
CA LYS A 7 -19.92 17.96 -0.15
C LYS A 7 -20.59 18.79 0.94
N MET A 8 -21.16 18.14 1.95
CA MET A 8 -21.79 18.83 3.08
C MET A 8 -20.76 19.49 3.99
N VAL A 9 -19.67 18.78 4.30
CA VAL A 9 -18.59 19.26 5.16
C VAL A 9 -17.83 20.41 4.51
N THR A 10 -17.69 20.39 3.19
CA THR A 10 -16.95 21.42 2.43
C THR A 10 -17.83 22.54 1.87
N LEU A 11 -19.13 22.59 2.22
CA LEU A 11 -20.09 23.55 1.68
C LEU A 11 -19.66 25.02 1.87
N HIS A 12 -18.94 25.29 2.95
CA HIS A 12 -18.43 26.62 3.30
C HIS A 12 -16.89 26.71 3.22
N GLY A 13 -16.28 25.86 2.40
CA GLY A 13 -14.83 25.69 2.30
C GLY A 13 -14.31 24.52 3.11
N ILE A 14 -13.01 24.25 3.01
CA ILE A 14 -12.38 23.13 3.72
C ILE A 14 -12.29 23.43 5.22
N PRO A 15 -12.81 22.56 6.10
CA PRO A 15 -12.67 22.74 7.54
C PRO A 15 -11.21 22.69 7.99
N LYS A 16 -10.86 23.50 9.00
CA LYS A 16 -9.50 23.48 9.60
C LYS A 16 -9.27 22.29 10.52
N ASP A 17 -10.36 21.65 10.95
CA ASP A 17 -10.41 20.50 11.82
C ASP A 17 -10.70 19.20 11.05
N LEU A 18 -10.27 19.09 9.78
CA LEU A 18 -10.45 17.86 9.00
C LEU A 18 -9.97 16.60 9.73
N HIS A 19 -8.98 16.73 10.63
CA HIS A 19 -8.48 15.64 11.47
C HIS A 19 -9.50 15.04 12.45
N SER A 20 -10.59 15.75 12.78
CA SER A 20 -11.68 15.24 13.63
C SER A 20 -12.73 14.44 12.87
N TYR A 21 -12.64 14.39 11.54
CA TYR A 21 -13.54 13.62 10.69
C TYR A 21 -12.94 12.25 10.34
N THR A 22 -13.77 11.40 9.72
CA THR A 22 -13.33 10.07 9.27
C THR A 22 -12.26 10.20 8.18
N LYS A 23 -11.21 9.39 8.26
CA LYS A 23 -10.06 9.45 7.34
C LYS A 23 -10.44 9.15 5.89
N GLU A 24 -11.54 8.42 5.67
CA GLU A 24 -12.07 8.08 4.35
C GLU A 24 -12.47 9.32 3.55
N LEU A 25 -12.73 10.47 4.20
CA LEU A 25 -12.95 11.74 3.48
C LEU A 25 -11.69 12.21 2.77
N LEU A 26 -10.51 11.92 3.31
CA LEU A 26 -9.22 12.30 2.72
C LEU A 26 -8.97 11.61 1.38
N LEU A 27 -9.62 10.46 1.14
CA LEU A 27 -9.56 9.73 -0.15
C LEU A 27 -10.20 10.49 -1.33
N PHE A 28 -10.88 11.60 -1.03
CA PHE A 28 -11.58 12.45 -1.99
C PHE A 28 -11.05 13.89 -1.97
N LEU A 29 -9.94 14.14 -1.28
CA LEU A 29 -9.29 15.44 -1.15
C LEU A 29 -7.87 15.38 -1.70
N SER A 30 -7.30 16.55 -1.96
CA SER A 30 -5.88 16.71 -2.28
C SER A 30 -5.08 17.13 -1.03
N PRO A 31 -3.75 16.95 -1.03
CA PRO A 31 -2.89 17.50 0.01
C PRO A 31 -3.06 19.02 0.18
N SER A 32 -3.38 19.74 -0.90
CA SER A 32 -3.60 21.19 -0.86
C SER A 32 -4.85 21.57 -0.05
N ASP A 33 -5.90 20.74 -0.08
CA ASP A 33 -7.10 20.94 0.75
C ASP A 33 -6.76 20.78 2.24
N TYR A 34 -5.82 19.90 2.56
CA TYR A 34 -5.40 19.63 3.94
C TYR A 34 -4.41 20.67 4.51
N ALA A 35 -3.93 21.62 3.70
CA ALA A 35 -2.85 22.54 4.09
C ALA A 35 -3.17 23.42 5.31
N ALA A 36 -4.46 23.69 5.57
CA ALA A 36 -4.91 24.44 6.75
C ALA A 36 -5.03 23.56 8.02
N THR A 37 -5.02 22.24 7.87
CA THR A 37 -5.17 21.25 8.96
C THR A 37 -3.82 20.67 9.38
N GLY A 38 -2.92 20.41 8.43
CA GLY A 38 -1.61 19.81 8.73
C GLY A 38 -0.69 19.73 7.53
N SER A 39 0.42 19.01 7.71
CA SER A 39 1.42 18.84 6.66
C SER A 39 0.98 17.80 5.62
N CYS A 40 1.61 17.84 4.44
CA CYS A 40 1.42 16.84 3.40
C CYS A 40 1.75 15.42 3.90
N SER A 41 2.81 15.23 4.69
CA SER A 41 3.15 13.93 5.27
C SER A 41 2.05 13.44 6.24
N GLN A 42 1.49 14.34 7.05
CA GLN A 42 0.35 14.00 7.92
C GLN A 42 -0.89 13.61 7.12
N PHE A 43 -1.14 14.28 6.00
CA PHE A 43 -2.22 13.92 5.08
C PHE A 43 -2.05 12.48 4.59
N PHE A 44 -0.89 12.12 4.04
CA PHE A 44 -0.69 10.77 3.50
C PHE A 44 -0.58 9.68 4.55
N ILE A 45 -0.05 9.95 5.74
CA ILE A 45 -0.14 9.03 6.89
C ILE A 45 -1.61 8.73 7.23
N ASN A 46 -2.50 9.73 7.15
CA ASN A 46 -3.93 9.52 7.40
C ASN A 46 -4.64 8.83 6.22
N VAL A 47 -4.27 9.14 4.97
CA VAL A 47 -4.75 8.42 3.78
C VAL A 47 -4.37 6.94 3.86
N GLY A 48 -3.11 6.61 4.15
CA GLY A 48 -2.63 5.24 4.27
C GLY A 48 -3.31 4.44 5.40
N LYS A 49 -3.81 5.14 6.43
CA LYS A 49 -4.59 4.56 7.54
C LYS A 49 -6.10 4.52 7.29
N ALA A 50 -6.59 5.10 6.21
CA ALA A 50 -8.02 5.04 5.86
C ALA A 50 -8.39 3.65 5.34
N ASN A 51 -9.68 3.31 5.35
CA ASN A 51 -10.14 2.11 4.64
C ASN A 51 -10.06 2.31 3.11
N GLY A 52 -9.03 1.74 2.48
CA GLY A 52 -8.81 1.78 1.04
C GLY A 52 -9.90 1.09 0.21
N ASP A 53 -10.69 0.18 0.78
CA ASP A 53 -11.75 -0.56 0.08
C ASP A 53 -12.94 0.34 -0.31
N VAL A 54 -12.98 1.56 0.22
CA VAL A 54 -13.91 2.62 -0.22
C VAL A 54 -13.66 3.00 -1.69
N LEU A 55 -12.43 2.85 -2.17
CA LEU A 55 -12.05 3.05 -3.56
C LEU A 55 -11.91 1.69 -4.24
N PRO A 56 -12.79 1.33 -5.20
CA PRO A 56 -12.62 0.13 -6.02
C PRO A 56 -11.22 0.09 -6.64
N ARG A 57 -10.69 -1.11 -6.88
CA ARG A 57 -9.31 -1.30 -7.37
C ARG A 57 -9.05 -0.53 -8.68
N GLU A 58 -10.06 -0.44 -9.53
CA GLU A 58 -10.00 0.21 -10.85
C GLU A 58 -10.19 1.73 -10.77
N ASP A 59 -10.45 2.27 -9.58
CA ASP A 59 -10.67 3.70 -9.40
C ASP A 59 -9.36 4.47 -9.65
N PRO A 60 -9.32 5.39 -10.64
CA PRO A 60 -8.11 6.12 -11.00
C PRO A 60 -7.55 6.97 -9.84
N ARG A 61 -8.38 7.28 -8.84
CA ARG A 61 -7.94 8.03 -7.66
C ARG A 61 -6.92 7.28 -6.81
N ARG A 62 -6.93 5.94 -6.84
CA ARG A 62 -5.91 5.14 -6.14
C ARG A 62 -4.51 5.44 -6.68
N GLN A 63 -4.37 5.43 -8.02
CA GLN A 63 -3.11 5.77 -8.68
C GLN A 63 -2.72 7.23 -8.44
N GLN A 64 -3.68 8.16 -8.47
CA GLN A 64 -3.43 9.56 -8.17
C GLN A 64 -2.89 9.74 -6.74
N LEU A 65 -3.56 9.15 -5.73
CA LEU A 65 -3.14 9.21 -4.34
C LEU A 65 -1.74 8.62 -4.14
N LEU A 66 -1.44 7.50 -4.80
CA LEU A 66 -0.11 6.90 -4.74
C LEU A 66 0.97 7.85 -5.29
N LEU A 67 0.76 8.43 -6.49
CA LEU A 67 1.72 9.35 -7.10
C LEU A 67 1.96 10.60 -6.24
N GLU A 68 0.88 11.20 -5.72
CA GLU A 68 0.97 12.35 -4.83
C GLU A 68 1.65 11.98 -3.49
N ALA A 69 1.43 10.76 -2.97
CA ALA A 69 2.09 10.28 -1.76
C ALA A 69 3.60 10.11 -1.96
N LEU A 70 4.02 9.50 -3.07
CA LEU A 70 5.43 9.32 -3.41
C LEU A 70 6.15 10.67 -3.53
N GLU A 71 5.52 11.65 -4.18
CA GLU A 71 6.05 13.03 -4.29
C GLU A 71 6.13 13.71 -2.92
N CYS A 72 5.06 13.63 -2.14
CA CYS A 72 4.94 14.26 -0.83
C CYS A 72 5.97 13.75 0.18
N LEU A 73 6.15 12.42 0.22
CA LEU A 73 7.10 11.75 1.12
C LEU A 73 8.54 11.80 0.58
N LYS A 74 8.73 12.36 -0.63
CA LYS A 74 10.03 12.51 -1.30
C LYS A 74 10.76 11.18 -1.47
N ILE A 75 10.02 10.14 -1.81
CA ILE A 75 10.56 8.80 -1.99
C ILE A 75 11.37 8.76 -3.29
N PRO A 76 12.69 8.52 -3.24
CA PRO A 76 13.54 8.58 -4.42
C PRO A 76 13.44 7.28 -5.24
N GLY A 77 13.15 7.41 -6.53
CA GLY A 77 13.10 6.27 -7.44
C GLY A 77 12.03 5.26 -7.06
N THR A 78 12.36 3.97 -7.09
CA THR A 78 11.39 2.88 -6.84
C THR A 78 11.64 2.10 -5.55
N GLN A 79 12.68 2.46 -4.77
CA GLN A 79 13.00 1.77 -3.53
C GLN A 79 12.18 2.33 -2.37
N ILE A 80 11.26 1.54 -1.85
CA ILE A 80 10.46 1.86 -0.67
C ILE A 80 11.17 1.34 0.58
N SER A 81 11.35 2.22 1.57
CA SER A 81 11.83 1.86 2.91
C SER A 81 10.71 1.22 3.75
N ALA A 82 11.04 0.61 4.88
CA ALA A 82 10.01 0.06 5.75
C ALA A 82 9.14 1.18 6.35
N GLU A 83 9.77 2.30 6.70
CA GLU A 83 9.12 3.50 7.23
C GLU A 83 8.18 4.11 6.18
N ASP A 84 8.60 4.19 4.92
CA ASP A 84 7.75 4.69 3.84
C ASP A 84 6.58 3.76 3.55
N ALA A 85 6.79 2.43 3.56
CA ALA A 85 5.72 1.44 3.41
C ALA A 85 4.65 1.60 4.52
N GLU A 86 5.08 1.78 5.77
CA GLU A 86 4.18 2.03 6.90
C GLU A 86 3.39 3.33 6.71
N MET A 87 4.03 4.40 6.22
CA MET A 87 3.35 5.67 5.93
C MET A 87 2.36 5.56 4.78
N LEU A 88 2.70 4.81 3.72
CA LEU A 88 1.84 4.56 2.57
C LEU A 88 0.61 3.71 2.93
N GLY A 89 0.76 2.78 3.88
CA GLY A 89 -0.33 1.91 4.33
C GLY A 89 -0.95 1.13 3.16
N TRP A 90 -2.27 1.21 3.00
CA TRP A 90 -2.95 0.45 1.93
C TRP A 90 -2.52 0.84 0.51
N LEU A 91 -1.91 2.01 0.29
CA LEU A 91 -1.38 2.42 -1.01
C LEU A 91 -0.22 1.52 -1.49
N VAL A 92 0.44 0.79 -0.59
CA VAL A 92 1.42 -0.25 -0.96
C VAL A 92 0.84 -1.26 -1.94
N CYS A 93 -0.47 -1.55 -1.85
CA CYS A 93 -1.15 -2.49 -2.72
C CYS A 93 -1.26 -2.00 -4.17
N ASP A 94 -1.09 -0.71 -4.43
CA ASP A 94 -1.13 -0.11 -5.77
C ASP A 94 0.27 0.14 -6.36
N LEU A 95 1.34 -0.22 -5.64
CA LEU A 95 2.71 -0.13 -6.16
C LEU A 95 2.91 -1.09 -7.36
N GLY A 96 3.43 -0.56 -8.46
CA GLY A 96 3.75 -1.36 -9.64
C GLY A 96 4.88 -2.37 -9.39
N GLY A 97 5.01 -3.37 -10.28
CA GLY A 97 5.98 -4.45 -10.12
C GLY A 97 7.45 -4.01 -10.00
N GLU A 98 7.81 -2.85 -10.55
CA GLU A 98 9.17 -2.28 -10.41
C GLU A 98 9.49 -1.92 -8.95
N PHE A 99 8.56 -1.27 -8.23
CA PHE A 99 8.72 -0.93 -6.83
C PHE A 99 8.86 -2.19 -5.96
N ILE A 100 8.08 -3.22 -6.26
CA ILE A 100 8.13 -4.51 -5.56
C ILE A 100 9.52 -5.15 -5.75
N ARG A 101 10.01 -5.23 -6.99
CA ARG A 101 11.32 -5.84 -7.29
C ARG A 101 12.47 -5.06 -6.66
N SER A 102 12.49 -3.74 -6.76
CA SER A 102 13.60 -2.91 -6.25
C SER A 102 13.59 -2.78 -4.73
N SER A 103 12.42 -2.86 -4.10
CA SER A 103 12.28 -2.89 -2.64
C SER A 103 12.57 -4.27 -2.04
N GLY A 104 12.44 -5.32 -2.85
CA GLY A 104 12.75 -6.69 -2.47
C GLY A 104 11.89 -7.18 -1.30
N GLY A 105 12.49 -7.95 -0.39
CA GLY A 105 11.79 -8.55 0.73
C GLY A 105 11.13 -7.59 1.73
N ARG A 106 11.44 -6.28 1.66
CA ARG A 106 10.91 -5.27 2.61
C ARG A 106 9.40 -5.12 2.54
N LEU A 107 8.81 -5.21 1.35
CA LEU A 107 7.38 -4.99 1.14
C LEU A 107 6.54 -6.26 1.33
N LEU A 108 7.14 -7.44 1.49
CA LEU A 108 6.38 -8.70 1.48
C LEU A 108 5.35 -8.80 2.60
N ARG A 109 5.63 -8.24 3.77
CA ARG A 109 4.66 -8.20 4.88
C ARG A 109 3.53 -7.22 4.60
N ASP A 110 3.84 -6.03 4.10
CA ASP A 110 2.81 -5.05 3.75
C ASP A 110 1.92 -5.56 2.60
N LEU A 111 2.53 -6.18 1.60
CA LEU A 111 1.82 -6.81 0.48
C LEU A 111 0.96 -7.99 0.94
N SER A 112 1.32 -8.72 2.00
CA SER A 112 0.48 -9.82 2.51
C SER A 112 -0.86 -9.34 3.09
N HIS A 113 -1.03 -8.04 3.30
CA HIS A 113 -2.31 -7.43 3.68
C HIS A 113 -3.16 -6.99 2.48
N CYS A 114 -2.65 -7.10 1.25
CA CYS A 114 -3.39 -6.76 0.04
C CYS A 114 -4.37 -7.86 -0.37
N GLY A 115 -5.58 -7.46 -0.78
CA GLY A 115 -6.62 -8.43 -1.16
C GLY A 115 -6.46 -9.06 -2.54
N SER A 116 -5.77 -8.39 -3.47
CA SER A 116 -5.53 -8.88 -4.83
C SER A 116 -4.31 -8.19 -5.45
N PHE A 117 -3.83 -8.73 -6.57
CA PHE A 117 -2.67 -8.23 -7.30
C PHE A 117 -2.94 -8.20 -8.81
N LEU A 118 -2.29 -7.28 -9.51
CA LEU A 118 -2.21 -7.30 -10.96
C LEU A 118 -1.18 -8.35 -11.40
N PRO A 119 -1.28 -8.88 -12.64
CA PRO A 119 -0.35 -9.90 -13.14
C PRO A 119 1.14 -9.50 -13.00
N GLU A 120 1.46 -8.23 -13.27
CA GLU A 120 2.83 -7.71 -13.12
C GLU A 120 3.32 -7.64 -11.66
N GLN A 121 2.40 -7.43 -10.71
CA GLN A 121 2.70 -7.44 -9.28
C GLN A 121 2.92 -8.87 -8.81
N GLU A 122 2.08 -9.81 -9.26
CA GLU A 122 2.27 -11.23 -8.95
C GLU A 122 3.62 -11.75 -9.43
N GLU A 123 4.01 -11.42 -10.66
CA GLU A 123 5.32 -11.78 -11.19
C GLU A 123 6.45 -11.19 -10.34
N ALA A 124 6.38 -9.89 -10.02
CA ALA A 124 7.36 -9.23 -9.16
C ALA A 124 7.46 -9.89 -7.76
N ILE A 125 6.33 -10.24 -7.15
CA ILE A 125 6.29 -10.92 -5.85
C ILE A 125 6.96 -12.29 -5.95
N ARG A 126 6.65 -13.08 -7.00
CA ARG A 126 7.29 -14.39 -7.23
C ARG A 126 8.79 -14.27 -7.41
N ASP A 127 9.26 -13.27 -8.15
CA ASP A 127 10.69 -13.00 -8.34
C ASP A 127 11.39 -12.70 -7.01
N VAL A 128 10.80 -11.83 -6.20
CA VAL A 128 11.33 -11.47 -4.88
C VAL A 128 11.38 -12.68 -3.95
N LEU A 129 10.29 -13.45 -3.86
CA LEU A 129 10.23 -14.66 -3.02
C LEU A 129 11.24 -15.72 -3.47
N SER A 130 11.35 -15.94 -4.79
CA SER A 130 12.25 -16.95 -5.37
C SER A 130 13.72 -16.59 -5.23
N SER A 131 14.05 -15.30 -5.15
CA SER A 131 15.43 -14.84 -4.93
C SER A 131 16.02 -15.33 -3.61
N GLY A 132 15.17 -15.60 -2.61
CA GLY A 132 15.58 -15.92 -1.25
C GLY A 132 16.32 -14.80 -0.51
N ASN A 133 16.58 -13.67 -1.15
CA ASN A 133 17.25 -12.50 -0.58
C ASN A 133 16.25 -11.63 0.19
N THR A 134 15.58 -12.24 1.15
CA THR A 134 14.57 -11.62 2.00
C THR A 134 14.85 -11.98 3.46
N THR A 135 14.23 -11.26 4.39
CA THR A 135 14.27 -11.62 5.82
C THR A 135 13.65 -12.98 6.12
N PHE A 136 12.85 -13.52 5.20
CA PHE A 136 12.23 -14.83 5.29
C PHE A 136 13.10 -15.96 4.71
N GLY A 137 14.21 -15.61 4.03
CA GLY A 137 15.06 -16.58 3.33
C GLY A 137 14.39 -17.21 2.10
N PRO A 138 15.04 -18.23 1.49
CA PRO A 138 14.48 -18.96 0.35
C PRO A 138 13.28 -19.83 0.77
N PRO A 139 12.36 -20.16 -0.16
CA PRO A 139 11.18 -20.99 0.13
C PRO A 139 11.49 -22.31 0.85
N ALA A 140 12.65 -22.92 0.57
CA ALA A 140 13.10 -24.14 1.22
C ALA A 140 13.41 -24.01 2.73
N ALA A 141 13.54 -22.79 3.24
CA ALA A 141 13.77 -22.50 4.65
C ALA A 141 12.49 -22.01 5.36
N TRP A 142 11.36 -21.91 4.66
CA TRP A 142 10.14 -21.38 5.24
C TRP A 142 9.54 -22.31 6.29
N SER A 143 9.10 -21.70 7.39
CA SER A 143 8.40 -22.37 8.48
C SER A 143 6.90 -22.11 8.40
N ALA A 144 6.10 -22.82 9.20
CA ALA A 144 4.69 -22.49 9.39
C ALA A 144 4.48 -21.03 9.83
N PHE A 145 5.41 -20.46 10.61
CA PHE A 145 5.39 -19.05 11.00
C PHE A 145 5.56 -18.14 9.78
N THR A 146 6.52 -18.44 8.91
CA THR A 146 6.73 -17.71 7.64
C THR A 146 5.48 -17.73 6.77
N LEU A 147 4.83 -18.88 6.65
CA LEU A 147 3.59 -19.01 5.87
C LEU A 147 2.42 -18.23 6.48
N SER A 148 2.36 -18.12 7.81
CA SER A 148 1.36 -17.29 8.49
C SER A 148 1.57 -15.80 8.18
N GLU A 149 2.82 -15.33 8.26
CA GLU A 149 3.18 -13.93 7.98
C GLU A 149 2.92 -13.55 6.51
N LEU A 150 3.12 -14.50 5.58
CA LEU A 150 2.93 -14.31 4.14
C LEU A 150 1.58 -14.84 3.64
N SER A 151 0.61 -15.04 4.53
CA SER A 151 -0.66 -15.72 4.21
C SER A 151 -1.42 -15.10 3.04
N GLY A 152 -1.46 -13.77 2.93
CA GLY A 152 -2.10 -13.08 1.79
C GLY A 152 -1.36 -13.23 0.46
N LEU A 153 -0.11 -13.70 0.47
CA LEU A 153 0.66 -13.99 -0.75
C LEU A 153 0.53 -15.45 -1.21
N ILE A 154 -0.11 -16.32 -0.43
CA ILE A 154 -0.31 -17.74 -0.80
C ILE A 154 -0.97 -17.89 -2.18
N PRO A 155 -2.01 -17.11 -2.55
CA PRO A 155 -2.62 -17.21 -3.88
C PRO A 155 -1.67 -16.87 -5.03
N VAL A 156 -0.61 -16.11 -4.75
CA VAL A 156 0.39 -15.70 -5.74
C VAL A 156 1.43 -16.80 -5.97
N LEU A 157 1.62 -17.74 -5.04
CA LEU A 157 2.67 -18.75 -5.15
C LEU A 157 2.41 -19.70 -6.34
N ASP A 158 3.41 -19.85 -7.20
CA ASP A 158 3.34 -20.82 -8.30
C ASP A 158 3.85 -22.21 -7.88
N SER A 159 3.72 -23.19 -8.77
CA SER A 159 4.16 -24.57 -8.50
C SER A 159 5.65 -24.68 -8.17
N ARG A 160 6.49 -23.77 -8.69
CA ARG A 160 7.95 -23.79 -8.46
C ARG A 160 8.28 -23.39 -7.04
N ILE A 161 7.58 -22.40 -6.49
CA ILE A 161 7.75 -21.98 -5.08
C ILE A 161 7.14 -23.04 -4.16
N LEU A 162 5.90 -23.47 -4.42
CA LEU A 162 5.19 -24.42 -3.57
C LEU A 162 5.93 -25.76 -3.39
N GLN A 163 6.62 -26.25 -4.43
CA GLN A 163 7.41 -27.48 -4.35
C GLN A 163 8.66 -27.38 -3.48
N GLN A 164 9.14 -26.18 -3.19
CA GLN A 164 10.31 -25.96 -2.35
C GLN A 164 9.96 -25.90 -0.86
N ILE A 165 8.71 -25.58 -0.52
CA ILE A 165 8.29 -25.41 0.87
C ILE A 165 8.37 -26.77 1.60
N PRO A 166 9.04 -26.84 2.77
CA PRO A 166 9.08 -28.05 3.58
C PRO A 166 7.67 -28.59 3.90
N LYS A 167 7.53 -29.92 3.88
CA LYS A 167 6.28 -30.60 4.24
C LYS A 167 6.05 -30.64 5.74
#